data_AF-A0A0Q7VE61-F1
#
_entry.id   AF-A0A0Q7VE61-F1
#
_cell.length_a   1.000
_cell.length_b   1.000
_cell.length_c   1.000
_cell.angle_alpha   90.00
_cell.angle_beta   90.00
_cell.angle_gamma   90.00
#
_symmetry.space_group_name_H-M   'P 1'
#
loop_
_entity.id
_entity.type
_entity.pdbx_description
1 polymer ?
#
loop_
_entity_poly.entity_id
_entity_poly.type
_entity_poly.pdbx_seq_one_letter_code
_entity_poly.pdbx_strand_id
1 'polypeptide(L)'
;MQSIRTVVLALVLMLAPVAAQACSPVPGYIRPSNFELVQIADAIVVARPISERGGAIESRVRFRVEQVLKGQAAPEIEVPWFRLGRAFPSDPGVLAFSHPEGHAGSCNRTTLSTKASYILFLAKTADGYAQLGFPFSRVSEDYAGEGALWTRTIRTYLKIQSAAAPMAQLTELDALRAAIAAQPSRTRDEAALAQDIADHLGSISPWKPTEFLMEAYAGHAAGRPPRYPPRRAAFDEEQSEAQAMTGAMMSLLGVEPPAPRPDPFKDRLIAVLLAGDHPGAMPLFEPFARPEASPADLALAVRFFAKNGRLREAYQLIETRVAPLMTTASREDFFTLAWAVSEALQDPLDGEGRPRWRDDAYSAARWPRLALELTKLSQRRFDEDLRFEESLKSLLTGDYRADPALTLTLSGRDQAISDWADQELAKRENLAASAGQGPEAPLLLPLRIRLRWEGVGGDDIAPLAAVFCQGPVQRRMLFEAWSEFGGWMSDKALLRLAASPAMEAEDRQALAAALPAWDKRYAAQMGESRVTGDPTMQKLAQGLPITARDIKPRKPVSCPRP
;
A
#
# COMPACT_ATOMS: atom_id res chain seq x y z
N MET A 1 3.55 13.73 -43.75
CA MET A 1 4.13 12.49 -43.16
C MET A 1 4.12 12.46 -41.63
N GLN A 2 4.02 13.59 -40.91
CA GLN A 2 3.88 13.60 -39.44
C GLN A 2 2.55 13.02 -38.94
N SER A 3 1.42 13.33 -39.59
CA SER A 3 0.09 12.88 -39.13
C SER A 3 -0.14 11.35 -39.21
N ILE A 4 0.56 10.64 -40.09
CA ILE A 4 0.47 9.17 -40.19
C ILE A 4 1.24 8.50 -39.05
N ARG A 5 2.36 9.08 -38.59
CA ARG A 5 3.11 8.57 -37.44
C ARG A 5 2.32 8.69 -36.13
N THR A 6 1.60 9.79 -35.94
CA THR A 6 0.79 10.02 -34.72
C THR A 6 -0.40 9.05 -34.63
N VAL A 7 -1.06 8.76 -35.75
CA VAL A 7 -2.21 7.84 -35.79
C VAL A 7 -1.77 6.38 -35.58
N VAL A 8 -0.64 5.96 -36.16
CA VAL A 8 -0.12 4.60 -35.95
C VAL A 8 0.34 4.39 -34.50
N LEU A 9 0.97 5.40 -33.88
CA LEU A 9 1.39 5.31 -32.47
C LEU A 9 0.20 5.23 -31.51
N ALA A 10 -0.86 6.00 -31.75
CA ALA A 10 -2.09 5.95 -30.95
C ALA A 10 -2.83 4.61 -31.11
N LEU A 11 -2.85 4.03 -32.31
CA LEU A 11 -3.51 2.73 -32.55
C LEU A 11 -2.74 1.56 -31.92
N VAL A 12 -1.40 1.61 -31.91
CA VAL A 12 -0.56 0.60 -31.25
C VAL A 12 -0.71 0.66 -29.72
N LEU A 13 -0.86 1.84 -29.14
CA LEU A 13 -1.13 2.02 -27.70
C LEU A 13 -2.53 1.51 -27.27
N MET A 14 -3.53 1.55 -28.15
CA MET A 14 -4.88 1.05 -27.84
C MET A 14 -5.08 -0.45 -28.08
N LEU A 15 -4.22 -1.10 -28.88
CA LEU A 15 -4.33 -2.52 -29.21
C LEU A 15 -3.37 -3.42 -28.41
N ALA A 16 -2.49 -2.84 -27.58
CA ALA A 16 -1.72 -3.62 -26.63
C ALA A 16 -2.70 -4.17 -25.57
N PRO A 17 -2.91 -5.50 -25.48
CA PRO A 17 -3.68 -6.05 -24.38
C PRO A 17 -2.99 -5.59 -23.10
N VAL A 18 -3.74 -4.89 -22.25
CA VAL A 18 -3.33 -4.55 -20.89
C VAL A 18 -3.33 -5.85 -20.10
N ALA A 19 -2.39 -6.75 -20.41
CA ALA A 19 -2.13 -7.92 -19.60
C ALA A 19 -1.89 -7.39 -18.19
N ALA A 20 -2.77 -7.82 -17.29
CA ALA A 20 -3.06 -7.17 -16.03
C ALA A 20 -1.76 -6.78 -15.29
N GLN A 21 -1.62 -5.48 -15.03
CA GLN A 21 -0.56 -4.83 -14.24
C GLN A 21 -0.61 -5.21 -12.74
N ALA A 22 -1.22 -6.35 -12.38
CA ALA A 22 -1.50 -6.71 -10.99
C ALA A 22 -0.25 -7.08 -10.18
N CYS A 23 0.89 -7.24 -10.85
CA CYS A 23 2.12 -7.76 -10.28
C CYS A 23 3.32 -6.88 -10.61
N SER A 24 3.31 -5.64 -10.11
CA SER A 24 4.50 -4.80 -10.03
C SER A 24 5.08 -4.94 -8.62
N PRO A 25 6.16 -5.71 -8.42
CA PRO A 25 6.82 -5.73 -7.13
C PRO A 25 7.20 -4.30 -6.74
N VAL A 26 7.03 -3.97 -5.46
CA VAL A 26 7.43 -2.66 -4.95
C VAL A 26 8.93 -2.41 -5.21
N PRO A 27 9.35 -1.15 -5.44
CA PRO A 27 10.76 -0.82 -5.57
C PRO A 27 11.58 -1.40 -4.40
N GLY A 28 12.70 -2.06 -4.71
CA GLY A 28 13.53 -2.73 -3.72
C GLY A 28 13.08 -4.14 -3.32
N TYR A 29 12.05 -4.70 -3.95
CA TYR A 29 11.73 -6.12 -3.81
C TYR A 29 12.93 -7.01 -4.15
N ILE A 30 13.18 -8.01 -3.31
CA ILE A 30 14.23 -9.01 -3.51
C ILE A 30 13.56 -10.37 -3.51
N ARG A 31 13.62 -11.04 -4.66
CA ARG A 31 13.12 -12.40 -4.79
C ARG A 31 13.97 -13.35 -3.93
N PRO A 32 13.38 -14.11 -2.99
CA PRO A 32 14.13 -15.10 -2.23
C PRO A 32 14.81 -16.10 -3.17
N SER A 33 16.04 -16.52 -2.85
CA SER A 33 16.66 -17.65 -3.53
C SER A 33 15.91 -18.95 -3.22
N ASN A 34 16.15 -20.01 -3.98
CA ASN A 34 15.54 -21.31 -3.69
C ASN A 34 15.93 -21.85 -2.31
N PHE A 35 17.17 -21.59 -1.84
CA PHE A 35 17.57 -21.91 -0.46
C PHE A 35 16.74 -21.14 0.57
N GLU A 36 16.53 -19.83 0.32
CA GLU A 36 15.73 -18.97 1.21
C GLU A 36 14.25 -19.36 1.18
N LEU A 37 13.68 -19.75 0.03
CA LEU A 37 12.30 -20.28 -0.04
C LEU A 37 12.14 -21.52 0.85
N VAL A 38 13.10 -22.44 0.81
CA VAL A 38 13.11 -23.61 1.70
C VAL A 38 13.22 -23.19 3.16
N GLN A 39 14.00 -22.16 3.47
CA GLN A 39 14.16 -21.62 4.83
C GLN A 39 12.86 -21.00 5.36
N ILE A 40 12.20 -20.15 4.56
CA ILE A 40 11.07 -19.31 4.98
C ILE A 40 9.77 -20.11 5.06
N ALA A 41 9.57 -21.13 4.22
CA ALA A 41 8.34 -21.92 4.21
C ALA A 41 8.07 -22.60 5.56
N ASP A 42 6.87 -22.46 6.11
CA ASP A 42 6.45 -23.17 7.33
C ASP A 42 6.21 -24.66 7.05
N ALA A 43 5.70 -24.96 5.84
CA ALA A 43 5.56 -26.32 5.35
C ALA A 43 5.95 -26.41 3.87
N ILE A 44 6.53 -27.55 3.48
CA ILE A 44 6.75 -27.92 2.09
C ILE A 44 6.13 -29.29 1.89
N VAL A 45 5.18 -29.41 0.97
CA VAL A 45 4.42 -30.64 0.75
C VAL A 45 4.40 -31.04 -0.71
N VAL A 46 4.34 -32.35 -0.97
CA VAL A 46 3.86 -32.88 -2.24
C VAL A 46 2.38 -33.16 -2.09
N ALA A 47 1.55 -32.54 -2.91
CA ALA A 47 0.10 -32.65 -2.78
C ALA A 47 -0.62 -32.67 -4.13
N ARG A 48 -1.76 -33.36 -4.18
CA ARG A 48 -2.64 -33.44 -5.36
C ARG A 48 -3.92 -32.62 -5.12
N PRO A 49 -4.27 -31.68 -6.00
CA PRO A 49 -5.52 -30.95 -5.88
C PRO A 49 -6.72 -31.88 -6.12
N ILE A 50 -7.75 -31.78 -5.28
CA ILE A 50 -8.93 -32.64 -5.33
C ILE A 50 -10.24 -31.88 -5.61
N SER A 51 -10.36 -30.64 -5.15
CA SER A 51 -11.56 -29.81 -5.38
C SER A 51 -11.28 -28.33 -5.22
N GLU A 52 -12.11 -27.47 -5.83
CA GLU A 52 -12.09 -26.01 -5.68
C GLU A 52 -13.41 -25.52 -5.07
N ARG A 53 -13.35 -24.45 -4.27
CA ARG A 53 -14.50 -23.72 -3.74
C ARG A 53 -14.21 -22.21 -3.80
N GLY A 54 -15.27 -21.40 -3.73
CA GLY A 54 -15.15 -19.93 -3.77
C GLY A 54 -15.34 -19.34 -5.17
N GLY A 55 -15.42 -18.00 -5.23
CA GLY A 55 -15.46 -17.26 -6.50
C GLY A 55 -14.07 -17.03 -7.08
N ALA A 56 -13.96 -16.31 -8.20
CA ALA A 56 -12.67 -16.05 -8.85
C ALA A 56 -11.64 -15.41 -7.89
N ILE A 57 -12.07 -14.44 -7.08
CA ILE A 57 -11.16 -13.71 -6.17
C ILE A 57 -10.93 -14.47 -4.86
N GLU A 58 -11.86 -15.32 -4.43
CA GLU A 58 -11.80 -16.02 -3.15
C GLU A 58 -11.57 -17.53 -3.33
N SER A 59 -10.95 -17.93 -4.44
CA SER A 59 -10.81 -19.34 -4.78
C SER A 59 -9.92 -20.05 -3.78
N ARG A 60 -10.36 -21.23 -3.35
CA ARG A 60 -9.65 -22.12 -2.43
C ARG A 60 -9.59 -23.50 -3.04
N VAL A 61 -8.38 -24.05 -3.17
CA VAL A 61 -8.18 -25.42 -3.63
C VAL A 61 -7.89 -26.30 -2.43
N ARG A 62 -8.64 -27.39 -2.34
CA ARG A 62 -8.36 -28.47 -1.41
C ARG A 62 -7.37 -29.44 -2.03
N PHE A 63 -6.39 -29.84 -1.26
CA PHE A 63 -5.35 -30.77 -1.64
C PHE A 63 -5.37 -32.00 -0.75
N ARG A 64 -5.07 -33.15 -1.35
CA ARG A 64 -4.63 -34.34 -0.62
C ARG A 64 -3.11 -34.30 -0.52
N VAL A 65 -2.59 -34.27 0.70
CA VAL A 65 -1.14 -34.30 0.95
C VAL A 65 -0.64 -35.73 0.79
N GLU A 66 0.29 -35.92 -0.14
CA GLU A 66 0.91 -37.21 -0.43
C GLU A 66 2.22 -37.39 0.33
N GLN A 67 2.93 -36.28 0.57
CA GLN A 67 4.19 -36.27 1.30
C GLN A 67 4.40 -34.92 1.98
N VAL A 68 5.00 -34.93 3.17
CA VAL A 68 5.50 -33.72 3.84
C VAL A 68 7.03 -33.73 3.77
N LEU A 69 7.61 -32.73 3.12
CA LEU A 69 9.07 -32.55 3.00
C LEU A 69 9.61 -31.69 4.15
N LYS A 70 8.84 -30.70 4.60
CA LYS A 70 9.16 -29.81 5.73
C LYS A 70 7.88 -29.49 6.51
N GLY A 71 8.01 -29.34 7.83
CA GLY A 71 6.94 -28.88 8.70
C GLY A 71 5.90 -29.96 9.01
N GLN A 72 4.66 -29.55 9.22
CA GLN A 72 3.53 -30.45 9.52
C GLN A 72 2.37 -30.09 8.61
N ALA A 73 1.63 -31.05 8.08
CA ALA A 73 0.41 -30.78 7.34
C ALA A 73 -0.61 -31.88 7.61
N ALA A 74 -1.89 -31.51 7.66
CA ALA A 74 -2.97 -32.50 7.72
C ALA A 74 -3.02 -33.30 6.41
N PRO A 75 -3.62 -34.52 6.41
CA PRO A 75 -3.77 -35.32 5.19
C PRO A 75 -4.51 -34.61 4.06
N GLU A 76 -5.39 -33.66 4.41
CA GLU A 76 -5.98 -32.70 3.49
C GLU A 76 -5.78 -31.29 4.01
N ILE A 77 -5.44 -30.38 3.10
CA ILE A 77 -5.29 -28.95 3.39
C ILE A 77 -6.08 -28.15 2.37
N GLU A 78 -6.56 -26.98 2.77
CA GLU A 78 -7.23 -26.03 1.88
C GLU A 78 -6.37 -24.79 1.79
N VAL A 79 -6.01 -24.38 0.58
CA VAL A 79 -5.09 -23.27 0.33
C VAL A 79 -5.78 -22.24 -0.57
N PRO A 80 -5.87 -20.96 -0.14
CA PRO A 80 -6.47 -19.90 -0.93
C PRO A 80 -5.59 -19.50 -2.13
N TRP A 81 -6.19 -18.75 -3.06
CA TRP A 81 -5.56 -18.14 -4.23
C TRP A 81 -5.09 -19.11 -5.32
N PHE A 82 -5.36 -20.41 -5.17
CA PHE A 82 -5.25 -21.39 -6.25
C PHE A 82 -6.58 -21.57 -6.97
N ARG A 83 -6.52 -22.04 -8.22
CA ARG A 83 -7.66 -22.42 -9.05
C ARG A 83 -7.38 -23.71 -9.80
N LEU A 84 -8.41 -24.48 -10.10
CA LEU A 84 -8.33 -25.64 -10.96
C LEU A 84 -8.56 -25.24 -12.42
N GLY A 85 -7.71 -25.76 -13.31
CA GLY A 85 -7.79 -25.44 -14.72
C GLY A 85 -6.74 -26.14 -15.56
N ARG A 86 -6.57 -25.64 -16.78
CA ARG A 86 -5.51 -26.10 -17.69
C ARG A 86 -4.20 -25.43 -17.31
N ALA A 87 -3.41 -26.10 -16.47
CA ALA A 87 -2.08 -25.64 -16.09
C ALA A 87 -1.04 -25.98 -17.17
N PHE A 88 -0.08 -25.08 -17.39
CA PHE A 88 1.14 -25.36 -18.13
C PHE A 88 2.09 -26.21 -17.27
N PRO A 89 2.84 -27.15 -17.87
CA PRO A 89 3.80 -27.95 -17.12
C PRO A 89 5.05 -27.15 -16.75
N SER A 90 5.61 -27.45 -15.58
CA SER A 90 6.91 -26.95 -15.12
C SER A 90 8.05 -27.65 -15.85
N ASP A 91 9.18 -26.97 -16.09
CA ASP A 91 10.40 -27.64 -16.56
C ASP A 91 11.14 -28.25 -15.36
N PRO A 92 11.24 -29.59 -15.26
CA PRO A 92 11.86 -30.26 -14.12
C PRO A 92 13.39 -30.13 -14.10
N GLY A 93 14.03 -29.65 -15.18
CA GLY A 93 15.48 -29.49 -15.33
C GLY A 93 15.99 -28.05 -15.20
N VAL A 94 15.11 -27.12 -14.78
CA VAL A 94 15.46 -25.72 -14.52
C VAL A 94 15.32 -25.45 -13.02
N LEU A 95 16.17 -24.60 -12.46
CA LEU A 95 16.06 -24.08 -11.07
C LEU A 95 15.85 -22.56 -11.02
N ALA A 96 16.45 -21.83 -11.95
CA ALA A 96 16.67 -20.40 -11.82
C ALA A 96 15.48 -19.50 -12.24
N PHE A 97 14.63 -19.99 -13.14
CA PHE A 97 13.50 -19.23 -13.67
C PHE A 97 12.20 -19.61 -12.99
N SER A 98 11.34 -18.63 -12.79
CA SER A 98 10.00 -18.84 -12.27
C SER A 98 9.11 -19.60 -13.27
N HIS A 99 7.98 -20.12 -12.79
CA HIS A 99 7.00 -20.75 -13.67
C HIS A 99 6.43 -19.73 -14.67
N PRO A 100 6.27 -20.06 -15.98
CA PRO A 100 5.76 -19.10 -16.98
C PRO A 100 4.43 -18.44 -16.61
N GLU A 101 3.53 -19.17 -15.93
CA GLU A 101 2.25 -18.61 -15.43
C GLU A 101 2.42 -17.50 -14.38
N GLY A 102 3.54 -17.44 -13.66
CA GLY A 102 3.83 -16.31 -12.76
C GLY A 102 3.87 -14.97 -13.48
N HIS A 103 4.19 -14.99 -14.78
CA HIS A 103 4.19 -13.83 -15.66
C HIS A 103 2.84 -13.56 -16.36
N ALA A 104 1.83 -14.41 -16.14
CA ALA A 104 0.50 -14.28 -16.73
C ALA A 104 -0.51 -13.48 -15.87
N GLY A 105 -0.01 -12.75 -14.85
CA GLY A 105 -0.79 -11.76 -14.09
C GLY A 105 -0.99 -12.04 -12.60
N SER A 106 -0.67 -13.23 -12.08
CA SER A 106 -0.84 -13.55 -10.64
C SER A 106 0.45 -13.58 -9.82
N CYS A 107 1.59 -13.16 -10.40
CA CYS A 107 2.94 -13.13 -9.81
C CYS A 107 3.54 -14.51 -9.55
N ASN A 108 2.71 -15.46 -9.13
CA ASN A 108 3.01 -16.85 -8.89
C ASN A 108 2.06 -17.70 -9.71
N ARG A 109 2.41 -18.97 -9.90
CA ARG A 109 1.51 -19.95 -10.50
C ARG A 109 0.31 -20.17 -9.58
N THR A 110 -0.89 -19.91 -10.10
CA THR A 110 -2.18 -20.09 -9.39
C THR A 110 -3.07 -21.17 -10.02
N THR A 111 -2.78 -21.60 -11.26
CA THR A 111 -3.59 -22.62 -11.95
C THR A 111 -3.00 -24.01 -11.78
N LEU A 112 -3.84 -24.97 -11.38
CA LEU A 112 -3.44 -26.35 -11.09
C LEU A 112 -4.38 -27.34 -11.80
N SER A 113 -3.85 -28.50 -12.15
CA SER A 113 -4.58 -29.61 -12.77
C SER A 113 -4.79 -30.73 -11.74
N THR A 114 -6.00 -31.28 -11.66
CA THR A 114 -6.31 -32.44 -10.83
C THR A 114 -5.60 -33.73 -11.25
N LYS A 115 -4.92 -33.73 -12.41
CA LYS A 115 -4.20 -34.87 -12.97
C LYS A 115 -2.72 -34.94 -12.57
N ALA A 116 -2.21 -33.94 -11.86
CA ALA A 116 -0.81 -33.86 -11.46
C ALA A 116 -0.68 -33.76 -9.93
N SER A 117 0.54 -33.96 -9.45
CA SER A 117 0.95 -33.67 -8.06
C SER A 117 1.89 -32.46 -8.09
N TYR A 118 1.92 -31.71 -7.01
CA TYR A 118 2.63 -30.42 -6.92
C TYR A 118 3.51 -30.37 -5.69
N ILE A 119 4.69 -29.76 -5.81
CA ILE A 119 5.47 -29.27 -4.67
C ILE A 119 4.94 -27.88 -4.31
N LEU A 120 4.44 -27.74 -3.08
CA LEU A 120 3.88 -26.50 -2.57
C LEU A 120 4.72 -25.98 -1.39
N PHE A 121 5.13 -24.71 -1.47
CA PHE A 121 5.73 -23.96 -0.37
C PHE A 121 4.62 -23.16 0.30
N LEU A 122 4.40 -23.39 1.59
CA LEU A 122 3.25 -22.88 2.32
C LEU A 122 3.69 -22.02 3.51
N ALA A 123 2.96 -20.92 3.72
CA ALA A 123 3.01 -20.12 4.94
C ALA A 123 1.84 -20.50 5.84
N LYS A 124 2.08 -20.57 7.15
CA LYS A 124 1.06 -20.82 8.15
C LYS A 124 0.30 -19.52 8.45
N THR A 125 -1.02 -19.60 8.46
CA THR A 125 -1.91 -18.48 8.82
C THR A 125 -2.79 -18.87 9.99
N ALA A 126 -3.59 -17.93 10.49
CA ALA A 126 -4.59 -18.23 11.53
C ALA A 126 -5.62 -19.28 11.06
N ASP A 127 -5.92 -19.29 9.76
CA ASP A 127 -6.94 -20.16 9.15
C ASP A 127 -6.38 -21.47 8.55
N GLY A 128 -5.07 -21.72 8.69
CA GLY A 128 -4.42 -22.92 8.15
C GLY A 128 -3.17 -22.59 7.34
N TYR A 129 -3.20 -22.89 6.04
CA TYR A 129 -2.08 -22.67 5.13
C TYR A 129 -2.46 -21.74 3.97
N ALA A 130 -1.53 -20.86 3.60
CA ALA A 130 -1.58 -20.05 2.39
C ALA A 130 -0.38 -20.38 1.49
N GLN A 131 -0.50 -20.11 0.19
CA GLN A 131 0.67 -20.12 -0.70
C GLN A 131 1.71 -19.13 -0.17
N LEU A 132 2.98 -19.54 -0.16
CA LEU A 132 4.06 -18.62 0.18
C LEU A 132 4.17 -17.53 -0.91
N GLY A 133 3.70 -16.32 -0.61
CA GLY A 133 3.37 -15.30 -1.61
C GLY A 133 4.53 -14.41 -2.09
N PHE A 134 5.66 -14.96 -2.52
CA PHE A 134 6.77 -14.17 -3.07
C PHE A 134 6.69 -14.08 -4.60
N PRO A 135 6.45 -12.90 -5.22
CA PRO A 135 6.37 -12.78 -6.67
C PRO A 135 7.53 -13.42 -7.42
N PHE A 136 7.19 -14.16 -8.48
CA PHE A 136 8.11 -14.83 -9.39
C PHE A 136 9.03 -15.85 -8.70
N SER A 137 8.60 -16.38 -7.55
CA SER A 137 9.28 -17.45 -6.86
C SER A 137 8.67 -18.81 -7.20
N ARG A 138 9.42 -19.88 -6.91
CA ARG A 138 9.04 -21.25 -7.27
C ARG A 138 8.25 -21.95 -6.17
N VAL A 139 7.16 -21.32 -5.77
CA VAL A 139 6.34 -21.71 -4.60
C VAL A 139 5.28 -22.76 -4.92
N SER A 140 5.02 -23.02 -6.20
CA SER A 140 4.06 -24.03 -6.69
C SER A 140 4.52 -24.62 -8.01
N GLU A 141 5.17 -25.78 -7.95
CA GLU A 141 5.80 -26.45 -9.11
C GLU A 141 5.26 -27.86 -9.29
N ASP A 142 5.30 -28.39 -10.52
CA ASP A 142 4.93 -29.79 -10.75
C ASP A 142 5.90 -30.73 -10.03
N TYR A 143 5.35 -31.76 -9.38
CA TYR A 143 6.13 -32.84 -8.80
C TYR A 143 6.49 -33.87 -9.87
N ALA A 144 7.73 -33.84 -10.35
CA ALA A 144 8.26 -34.78 -11.33
C ALA A 144 8.95 -36.02 -10.71
N GLY A 145 8.69 -36.31 -9.42
CA GLY A 145 9.25 -37.46 -8.70
C GLY A 145 10.48 -37.15 -7.84
N GLU A 146 10.91 -38.15 -7.06
CA GLU A 146 12.00 -38.02 -6.08
C GLU A 146 13.37 -37.74 -6.72
N GLY A 147 13.59 -38.23 -7.94
CA GLY A 147 14.84 -38.04 -8.68
C GLY A 147 14.96 -36.69 -9.40
N ALA A 148 13.87 -35.92 -9.50
CA ALA A 148 13.86 -34.65 -10.21
C ALA A 148 14.79 -33.63 -9.55
N LEU A 149 15.40 -32.76 -10.35
CA LEU A 149 16.35 -31.74 -9.90
C LEU A 149 15.76 -30.89 -8.75
N TRP A 150 14.51 -30.44 -8.88
CA TRP A 150 13.88 -29.61 -7.86
C TRP A 150 13.69 -30.32 -6.52
N THR A 151 13.16 -31.55 -6.53
CA THR A 151 12.99 -32.37 -5.32
C THR A 151 14.32 -32.63 -4.61
N ARG A 152 15.36 -33.01 -5.37
CA ARG A 152 16.72 -33.23 -4.80
C ARG A 152 17.32 -31.95 -4.23
N THR A 153 17.09 -30.81 -4.88
CA THR A 153 17.56 -29.49 -4.43
C THR A 153 16.93 -29.13 -3.08
N ILE A 154 15.60 -29.26 -2.95
CA ILE A 154 14.88 -29.02 -1.69
C ILE A 154 15.43 -29.92 -0.58
N ARG A 155 15.58 -31.23 -0.82
CA ARG A 155 16.14 -32.16 0.18
C ARG A 155 17.56 -31.80 0.60
N THR A 156 18.38 -31.38 -0.36
CA THR A 156 19.76 -30.92 -0.09
C THR A 156 19.76 -29.70 0.82
N TYR A 157 18.90 -28.72 0.54
CA TYR A 157 18.79 -27.51 1.34
C TYR A 157 18.22 -27.78 2.73
N LEU A 158 17.20 -28.63 2.86
CA LEU A 158 16.69 -29.08 4.15
C LEU A 158 17.77 -29.77 5.00
N LYS A 159 18.60 -30.61 4.37
CA LYS A 159 19.72 -31.25 5.06
C LYS A 159 20.70 -30.22 5.63
N ILE A 160 21.15 -29.27 4.81
CA ILE A 160 22.09 -28.22 5.24
C ILE A 160 21.46 -27.35 6.34
N GLN A 161 20.21 -26.92 6.16
CA GLN A 161 19.51 -26.07 7.13
C GLN A 161 19.27 -26.74 8.48
N SER A 162 19.10 -28.06 8.51
CA SER A 162 18.92 -28.83 9.75
C SER A 162 20.24 -29.19 10.45
N ALA A 163 21.37 -29.17 9.74
CA ALA A 163 22.65 -29.64 10.26
C ALA A 163 23.56 -28.52 10.79
N ALA A 164 23.37 -27.28 10.32
CA ALA A 164 24.32 -26.20 10.54
C ALA A 164 23.66 -24.90 11.02
N ALA A 165 24.40 -24.12 11.80
CA ALA A 165 24.04 -22.74 12.13
C ALA A 165 24.10 -21.84 10.87
N PRO A 166 23.38 -20.69 10.83
CA PRO A 166 23.20 -19.92 9.60
C PRO A 166 24.50 -19.54 8.84
N MET A 167 25.57 -19.14 9.53
CA MET A 167 26.86 -18.86 8.87
C MET A 167 27.59 -20.13 8.41
N ALA A 168 27.46 -21.23 9.16
CA ALA A 168 28.00 -22.52 8.75
C ALA A 168 27.27 -23.07 7.51
N GLN A 169 25.96 -22.84 7.38
CA GLN A 169 25.20 -23.19 6.17
C GLN A 169 25.80 -22.54 4.91
N LEU A 170 26.17 -21.25 4.96
CA LEU A 170 26.82 -20.58 3.83
C LEU A 170 28.16 -21.22 3.45
N THR A 171 28.92 -21.66 4.46
CA THR A 171 30.20 -22.35 4.26
C THR A 171 30.00 -23.74 3.65
N GLU A 172 29.00 -24.49 4.12
CA GLU A 172 28.63 -25.80 3.56
C GLU A 172 28.14 -25.69 2.11
N LEU A 173 27.33 -24.67 1.81
CA LEU A 173 26.87 -24.38 0.46
C LEU A 173 28.04 -24.06 -0.48
N ASP A 174 28.98 -23.22 -0.06
CA ASP A 174 30.16 -22.89 -0.87
C ASP A 174 31.05 -24.12 -1.10
N ALA A 175 31.24 -24.96 -0.07
CA ALA A 175 31.95 -26.23 -0.20
C ALA A 175 31.25 -27.20 -1.16
N LEU A 176 29.92 -27.33 -1.09
CA LEU A 176 29.13 -28.17 -2.00
C LEU A 176 29.25 -27.68 -3.44
N ARG A 177 29.12 -26.36 -3.67
CA ARG A 177 29.31 -25.73 -4.97
C ARG A 177 30.70 -26.02 -5.53
N ALA A 178 31.75 -25.85 -4.71
CA ALA A 178 33.13 -26.12 -5.11
C ALA A 178 33.35 -27.60 -5.44
N ALA A 179 32.78 -28.51 -4.64
CA ALA A 179 32.87 -29.96 -4.87
C ALA A 179 32.21 -30.37 -6.19
N ILE A 180 31.03 -29.82 -6.51
CA ILE A 180 30.38 -30.04 -7.80
C ILE A 180 31.23 -29.46 -8.94
N ALA A 181 31.78 -28.25 -8.75
CA ALA A 181 32.58 -27.60 -9.78
C ALA A 181 33.86 -28.38 -10.12
N ALA A 182 34.45 -29.08 -9.13
CA ALA A 182 35.65 -29.88 -9.29
C ALA A 182 35.42 -31.23 -10.00
N GLN A 183 34.16 -31.68 -10.15
CA GLN A 183 33.84 -32.95 -10.81
C GLN A 183 33.85 -32.82 -12.35
N PRO A 184 34.76 -33.51 -13.07
CA PRO A 184 34.81 -33.42 -14.54
C PRO A 184 33.57 -34.03 -15.22
N SER A 185 32.95 -35.02 -14.59
CA SER A 185 31.78 -35.75 -15.09
C SER A 185 30.45 -35.22 -14.56
N ARG A 186 30.41 -33.97 -14.04
CA ARG A 186 29.18 -33.41 -13.48
C ARG A 186 28.07 -33.35 -14.53
N THR A 187 26.87 -33.73 -14.13
CA THR A 187 25.65 -33.69 -14.92
C THR A 187 25.15 -32.25 -15.10
N ARG A 188 24.20 -32.07 -16.02
CA ARG A 188 23.49 -30.78 -16.19
C ARG A 188 22.79 -30.35 -14.90
N ASP A 189 22.19 -31.29 -14.19
CA ASP A 189 21.45 -31.07 -12.95
C ASP A 189 22.38 -30.60 -11.82
N GLU A 190 23.56 -31.22 -11.69
CA GLU A 190 24.57 -30.79 -10.72
C GLU A 190 25.09 -29.39 -11.05
N ALA A 191 25.34 -29.10 -12.33
CA ALA A 191 25.72 -27.75 -12.75
C ALA A 191 24.64 -26.71 -12.44
N ALA A 192 23.35 -27.06 -12.62
CA ALA A 192 22.24 -26.18 -12.28
C ALA A 192 22.13 -25.95 -10.77
N LEU A 193 22.33 -26.99 -9.94
CA LEU A 193 22.38 -26.85 -8.48
C LEU A 193 23.55 -25.95 -8.04
N ALA A 194 24.75 -26.15 -8.59
CA ALA A 194 25.91 -25.32 -8.26
C ALA A 194 25.70 -23.85 -8.63
N GLN A 195 25.02 -23.57 -9.75
CA GLN A 195 24.65 -22.21 -10.14
C GLN A 195 23.61 -21.61 -9.19
N ASP A 196 22.57 -22.37 -8.81
CA ASP A 196 21.56 -21.93 -7.85
C ASP A 196 22.18 -21.59 -6.47
N ILE A 197 23.14 -22.40 -6.02
CA ILE A 197 23.92 -22.12 -4.81
C ILE A 197 24.74 -20.84 -4.96
N ALA A 198 25.42 -20.65 -6.10
CA ALA A 198 26.20 -19.44 -6.36
C ALA A 198 25.30 -18.19 -6.32
N ASP A 199 24.12 -18.26 -6.93
CA ASP A 199 23.13 -17.19 -6.94
C ASP A 199 22.60 -16.89 -5.54
N HIS A 200 22.38 -17.91 -4.69
CA HIS A 200 22.10 -17.68 -3.28
C HIS A 200 23.29 -17.02 -2.57
N LEU A 201 24.50 -17.55 -2.66
CA LEU A 201 25.67 -16.99 -1.96
C LEU A 201 25.93 -15.52 -2.35
N GLY A 202 25.68 -15.17 -3.62
CA GLY A 202 25.79 -13.82 -4.15
C GLY A 202 24.57 -12.91 -3.90
N SER A 203 23.49 -13.40 -3.32
CA SER A 203 22.31 -12.58 -3.04
C SER A 203 22.50 -11.72 -1.77
N ILE A 204 22.02 -10.48 -1.85
CA ILE A 204 21.81 -9.62 -0.68
C ILE A 204 20.30 -9.59 -0.45
N SER A 205 19.83 -10.30 0.57
CA SER A 205 18.41 -10.49 0.90
C SER A 205 18.16 -10.32 2.41
N PRO A 206 16.90 -10.05 2.82
CA PRO A 206 16.51 -9.96 4.23
C PRO A 206 16.60 -11.28 5.02
N TRP A 207 16.82 -12.41 4.35
CA TRP A 207 16.86 -13.74 4.98
C TRP A 207 18.29 -14.25 5.21
N LYS A 208 19.29 -13.45 4.82
CA LYS A 208 20.69 -13.73 5.09
C LYS A 208 21.00 -13.60 6.59
N PRO A 209 22.01 -14.34 7.10
CA PRO A 209 22.49 -14.12 8.46
C PRO A 209 22.92 -12.66 8.66
N THR A 210 22.60 -12.06 9.81
CA THR A 210 23.00 -10.68 10.13
C THR A 210 24.51 -10.49 10.02
N GLU A 211 25.29 -11.46 10.48
CA GLU A 211 26.76 -11.43 10.40
C GLU A 211 27.25 -11.29 8.95
N PHE A 212 26.70 -12.07 8.02
CA PHE A 212 27.03 -11.97 6.59
C PHE A 212 26.73 -10.58 6.02
N LEU A 213 25.56 -10.01 6.34
CA LEU A 213 25.16 -8.69 5.85
C LEU A 213 26.04 -7.57 6.45
N MET A 214 26.41 -7.68 7.72
CA MET A 214 27.30 -6.74 8.39
C MET A 214 28.74 -6.84 7.88
N GLU A 215 29.23 -8.05 7.59
CA GLU A 215 30.52 -8.27 6.92
C GLU A 215 30.54 -7.65 5.52
N ALA A 216 29.47 -7.84 4.74
CA ALA A 216 29.34 -7.23 3.42
C ALA A 216 29.32 -5.70 3.49
N TYR A 217 28.61 -5.12 4.46
CA TYR A 217 28.59 -3.68 4.70
C TYR A 217 29.97 -3.14 5.10
N ALA A 218 30.64 -3.76 6.06
CA ALA A 218 31.97 -3.36 6.49
C ALA A 218 33.04 -3.57 5.40
N GLY A 219 32.88 -4.60 4.57
CA GLY A 219 33.69 -4.86 3.38
C GLY A 219 33.59 -3.72 2.38
N HIS A 220 32.35 -3.38 2.01
CA HIS A 220 32.05 -2.31 1.06
C HIS A 220 32.53 -0.94 1.55
N ALA A 221 32.29 -0.60 2.82
CA ALA A 221 32.79 0.64 3.42
C ALA A 221 34.32 0.74 3.41
N ALA A 222 35.02 -0.39 3.40
CA ALA A 222 36.48 -0.47 3.29
C ALA A 222 36.97 -0.61 1.82
N GLY A 223 36.09 -0.49 0.82
CA GLY A 223 36.43 -0.64 -0.60
C GLY A 223 36.79 -2.08 -1.01
N ARG A 224 36.43 -3.08 -0.20
CA ARG A 224 36.65 -4.50 -0.52
C ARG A 224 35.50 -5.04 -1.37
N PRO A 225 35.77 -5.87 -2.39
CA PRO A 225 34.72 -6.52 -3.16
C PRO A 225 33.91 -7.47 -2.26
N PRO A 226 32.64 -7.77 -2.61
CA PRO A 226 31.84 -8.74 -1.88
C PRO A 226 32.51 -10.12 -1.92
N ARG A 227 32.33 -10.90 -0.85
CA ARG A 227 32.89 -12.27 -0.71
C ARG A 227 32.49 -13.18 -1.86
N TYR A 228 31.26 -13.03 -2.34
CA TYR A 228 30.70 -13.79 -3.46
C TYR A 228 30.35 -12.83 -4.61
N PRO A 229 30.50 -13.26 -5.87
CA PRO A 229 30.01 -12.50 -7.01
C PRO A 229 28.52 -12.20 -6.84
N PRO A 230 28.06 -10.96 -7.10
CA PRO A 230 26.65 -10.63 -6.98
C PRO A 230 25.78 -11.55 -7.83
N ARG A 231 24.61 -11.94 -7.29
CA ARG A 231 23.58 -12.63 -8.06
C ARG A 231 23.27 -11.84 -9.33
N ARG A 232 23.05 -12.53 -10.45
CA ARG A 232 22.71 -11.88 -11.71
C ARG A 232 21.45 -11.04 -11.55
N ALA A 233 21.52 -9.79 -11.97
CA ALA A 233 20.42 -8.84 -11.86
C ALA A 233 19.13 -9.40 -12.48
N ALA A 234 19.20 -10.10 -13.62
CA ALA A 234 18.03 -10.73 -14.27
C ALA A 234 17.21 -11.68 -13.38
N PHE A 235 17.75 -12.16 -12.25
CA PHE A 235 17.02 -12.99 -11.29
C PHE A 235 16.32 -12.20 -10.17
N ASP A 236 16.73 -10.95 -9.95
CA ASP A 236 16.09 -10.04 -9.00
C ASP A 236 15.21 -9.01 -9.76
N GLU A 237 15.71 -8.54 -10.89
CA GLU A 237 15.07 -7.76 -11.95
C GLU A 237 14.35 -8.67 -12.96
N GLU A 238 13.56 -9.65 -12.51
CA GLU A 238 12.50 -10.17 -13.39
C GLU A 238 11.49 -9.02 -13.59
N GLN A 239 11.92 -8.02 -14.38
CA GLN A 239 11.15 -6.88 -14.80
C GLN A 239 9.99 -7.50 -15.55
N SER A 240 8.83 -7.51 -14.91
CA SER A 240 7.60 -7.56 -15.67
C SER A 240 7.76 -6.55 -16.81
N GLU A 241 7.34 -6.89 -18.02
CA GLU A 241 7.29 -5.92 -19.13
C GLU A 241 6.59 -4.63 -18.68
N ALA A 242 5.69 -4.73 -17.69
CA ALA A 242 5.10 -3.62 -16.96
C ALA A 242 6.09 -2.68 -16.26
N GLN A 243 7.14 -3.14 -15.57
CA GLN A 243 8.11 -2.23 -14.92
C GLN A 243 8.96 -1.47 -15.93
N ALA A 244 9.39 -2.13 -17.02
CA ALA A 244 10.04 -1.47 -18.15
C ALA A 244 9.10 -0.46 -18.83
N MET A 245 7.83 -0.82 -19.01
CA MET A 245 6.80 0.05 -19.57
C MET A 245 6.45 1.21 -18.64
N THR A 246 6.37 1.00 -17.33
CA THR A 246 6.16 2.06 -16.33
C THR A 246 7.35 3.01 -16.32
N GLY A 247 8.59 2.50 -16.36
CA GLY A 247 9.78 3.34 -16.50
C GLY A 247 9.73 4.19 -17.78
N ALA A 248 9.37 3.58 -18.91
CA ALA A 248 9.19 4.29 -20.17
C ALA A 248 8.04 5.31 -20.13
N MET A 249 6.92 4.98 -19.46
CA MET A 249 5.76 5.86 -19.34
C MET A 249 6.01 7.03 -18.40
N MET A 250 6.67 6.81 -17.26
CA MET A 250 7.09 7.87 -16.35
C MET A 250 8.09 8.80 -17.02
N SER A 251 9.03 8.24 -17.79
CA SER A 251 9.94 9.02 -18.63
C SER A 251 9.18 9.83 -19.70
N LEU A 252 8.16 9.26 -20.33
CA LEU A 252 7.30 9.96 -21.30
C LEU A 252 6.50 11.11 -20.65
N LEU A 253 6.10 10.95 -19.39
CA LEU A 253 5.39 11.96 -18.59
C LEU A 253 6.32 13.04 -18.01
N GLY A 254 7.62 12.99 -18.31
CA GLY A 254 8.60 13.93 -17.76
C GLY A 254 8.81 13.77 -16.25
N VAL A 255 8.36 12.66 -15.65
CA VAL A 255 8.67 12.33 -14.27
C VAL A 255 10.05 11.71 -14.29
N GLU A 256 11.06 12.52 -14.00
CA GLU A 256 12.42 12.00 -13.80
C GLU A 256 12.39 11.00 -12.65
N PRO A 257 12.96 9.79 -12.83
CA PRO A 257 13.12 8.89 -11.70
C PRO A 257 13.94 9.61 -10.62
N PRO A 258 13.65 9.35 -9.34
CA PRO A 258 14.43 9.93 -8.26
C PRO A 258 15.92 9.70 -8.54
N ALA A 259 16.74 10.74 -8.33
CA ALA A 259 18.16 10.67 -8.63
C ALA A 259 18.75 9.40 -7.99
N PRO A 260 19.51 8.59 -8.76
CA PRO A 260 20.12 7.39 -8.23
C PRO A 260 20.94 7.79 -7.00
N ARG A 261 20.71 7.10 -5.89
CA ARG A 261 21.45 7.36 -4.67
C ARG A 261 22.95 7.16 -4.92
N PRO A 262 23.83 7.85 -4.16
CA PRO A 262 25.26 7.84 -4.41
C PRO A 262 25.91 6.44 -4.38
N ASP A 263 25.29 5.48 -3.68
CA ASP A 263 25.85 4.15 -3.46
C ASP A 263 24.74 3.07 -3.36
N PRO A 264 24.28 2.55 -4.52
CA PRO A 264 23.14 1.62 -4.56
C PRO A 264 23.39 0.30 -3.84
N PHE A 265 24.66 -0.14 -3.71
CA PHE A 265 24.98 -1.38 -3.00
C PHE A 265 24.86 -1.20 -1.48
N LYS A 266 25.40 -0.10 -0.94
CA LYS A 266 25.22 0.27 0.48
C LYS A 266 23.75 0.43 0.83
N ASP A 267 22.99 1.12 -0.01
CA ASP A 267 21.54 1.30 0.19
C ASP A 267 20.80 -0.04 0.21
N ARG A 268 21.15 -0.96 -0.71
CA ARG A 268 20.57 -2.31 -0.71
C ARG A 268 20.88 -3.05 0.59
N LEU A 269 22.11 -2.97 1.11
CA LEU A 269 22.49 -3.59 2.39
C LEU A 269 21.69 -3.03 3.56
N ILE A 270 21.55 -1.69 3.65
CA ILE A 270 20.74 -1.05 4.69
C ILE A 270 19.28 -1.46 4.56
N ALA A 271 18.73 -1.49 3.34
CA ALA A 271 17.35 -1.87 3.09
C ALA A 271 17.06 -3.32 3.50
N VAL A 272 17.96 -4.27 3.21
CA VAL A 272 17.76 -5.68 3.66
C VAL A 272 17.89 -5.82 5.16
N LEU A 273 18.86 -5.13 5.78
CA LEU A 273 19.02 -5.11 7.23
C LEU A 273 17.78 -4.55 7.94
N LEU A 274 17.07 -3.65 7.28
CA LEU A 274 15.84 -3.04 7.78
C LEU A 274 14.57 -3.86 7.47
N ALA A 275 14.59 -4.65 6.41
CA ALA A 275 13.45 -5.48 6.02
C ALA A 275 13.41 -6.81 6.79
N GLY A 276 14.57 -7.34 7.20
CA GLY A 276 14.69 -8.60 7.93
C GLY A 276 14.71 -8.43 9.46
N ASP A 277 14.76 -9.57 10.15
CA ASP A 277 14.96 -9.64 11.61
C ASP A 277 16.47 -9.71 11.89
N HIS A 278 17.08 -8.57 12.19
CA HIS A 278 18.53 -8.42 12.27
C HIS A 278 18.97 -7.61 13.50
N PRO A 279 18.64 -8.05 14.73
CA PRO A 279 18.96 -7.30 15.95
C PRO A 279 20.47 -7.06 16.11
N GLY A 280 21.32 -7.95 15.58
CA GLY A 280 22.78 -7.80 15.58
C GLY A 280 23.32 -6.65 14.72
N ALA A 281 22.49 -6.03 13.88
CA ALA A 281 22.88 -4.87 13.07
C ALA A 281 22.75 -3.54 13.82
N MET A 282 22.37 -3.54 15.10
CA MET A 282 22.23 -2.33 15.91
C MET A 282 23.41 -1.35 15.83
N PRO A 283 24.69 -1.78 15.87
CA PRO A 283 25.81 -0.86 15.79
C PRO A 283 25.86 -0.02 14.50
N LEU A 284 25.22 -0.49 13.42
CA LEU A 284 25.09 0.27 12.17
C LEU A 284 24.08 1.41 12.29
N PHE A 285 22.97 1.19 13.01
CA PHE A 285 21.85 2.14 13.09
C PHE A 285 21.95 3.09 14.28
N GLU A 286 22.76 2.78 15.30
CA GLU A 286 23.00 3.68 16.44
C GLU A 286 23.51 5.08 16.04
N PRO A 287 24.49 5.22 15.11
CA PRO A 287 24.89 6.53 14.60
C PRO A 287 23.75 7.33 13.96
N PHE A 288 22.79 6.65 13.33
CA PHE A 288 21.64 7.28 12.69
C PHE A 288 20.62 7.85 13.70
N ALA A 289 20.72 7.46 14.98
CA ALA A 289 19.90 7.98 16.07
C ALA A 289 20.53 9.19 16.79
N ARG A 290 21.73 9.65 16.40
CA ARG A 290 22.45 10.75 17.08
C ARG A 290 21.94 12.14 16.72
N PRO A 291 22.04 13.15 17.61
CA PRO A 291 21.50 14.51 17.42
C PRO A 291 21.79 15.18 16.07
N GLU A 292 22.94 14.89 15.47
CA GLU A 292 23.43 15.42 14.21
C GLU A 292 22.97 14.64 12.95
N ALA A 293 22.28 13.51 13.13
CA ALA A 293 21.83 12.67 12.02
C ALA A 293 20.90 13.42 11.07
N SER A 294 21.04 13.13 9.77
CA SER A 294 20.15 13.66 8.73
C SER A 294 18.71 13.15 8.90
N PRO A 295 17.69 13.81 8.32
CA PRO A 295 16.32 13.29 8.30
C PRO A 295 16.23 11.86 7.76
N ALA A 296 16.97 11.55 6.69
CA ALA A 296 17.01 10.22 6.08
C ALA A 296 17.61 9.16 7.02
N ASP A 297 18.71 9.47 7.69
CA ASP A 297 19.32 8.55 8.67
C ASP A 297 18.37 8.34 9.86
N LEU A 298 17.80 9.42 10.40
CA LEU A 298 16.86 9.33 11.52
C LEU A 298 15.63 8.49 11.16
N ALA A 299 15.12 8.62 9.93
CA ALA A 299 14.06 7.76 9.41
C ALA A 299 14.46 6.28 9.40
N LEU A 300 15.69 5.94 8.98
CA LEU A 300 16.20 4.57 9.02
C LEU A 300 16.32 4.04 10.46
N ALA A 301 16.83 4.85 11.39
CA ALA A 301 16.95 4.47 12.81
C ALA A 301 15.59 4.15 13.44
N VAL A 302 14.59 5.02 13.24
CA VAL A 302 13.22 4.84 13.75
C VAL A 302 12.61 3.54 13.25
N ARG A 303 12.69 3.27 11.94
CA ARG A 303 12.16 2.03 11.35
C ARG A 303 12.90 0.81 11.90
N PHE A 304 14.23 0.85 12.01
CA PHE A 304 15.04 -0.27 12.48
C PHE A 304 14.73 -0.61 13.93
N PHE A 305 14.70 0.40 14.81
CA PHE A 305 14.44 0.22 16.24
C PHE A 305 13.05 -0.38 16.46
N ALA A 306 12.05 0.13 15.75
CA ALA A 306 10.67 -0.35 15.88
C ALA A 306 10.47 -1.79 15.39
N LYS A 307 11.21 -2.23 14.35
CA LYS A 307 11.10 -3.60 13.83
C LYS A 307 11.85 -4.62 14.68
N ASN A 308 12.97 -4.23 15.30
CA ASN A 308 13.82 -5.11 16.10
C ASN A 308 13.48 -5.07 17.61
N GLY A 309 12.19 -4.97 17.96
CA GLY A 309 11.71 -5.06 19.34
C GLY A 309 11.99 -3.85 20.24
N ARG A 310 12.54 -2.74 19.73
CA ARG A 310 12.85 -1.51 20.49
C ARG A 310 11.84 -0.39 20.23
N LEU A 311 10.55 -0.74 20.22
CA LEU A 311 9.48 0.19 19.89
C LEU A 311 9.47 1.45 20.77
N ARG A 312 9.69 1.31 22.08
CA ARG A 312 9.75 2.45 23.00
C ARG A 312 10.83 3.46 22.61
N GLU A 313 12.00 2.98 22.23
CA GLU A 313 13.11 3.83 21.85
C GLU A 313 12.88 4.49 20.49
N ALA A 314 12.31 3.75 19.54
CA ALA A 314 11.84 4.33 18.28
C ALA A 314 10.85 5.47 18.55
N TYR A 315 9.86 5.25 19.41
CA TYR A 315 8.90 6.28 19.79
C TYR A 315 9.55 7.49 20.49
N GLN A 316 10.53 7.27 21.36
CA GLN A 316 11.28 8.37 21.99
C GLN A 316 12.03 9.20 20.94
N LEU A 317 12.66 8.56 19.94
CA LEU A 317 13.26 9.29 18.81
C LEU A 317 12.20 10.08 18.03
N ILE A 318 11.02 9.50 17.82
CA ILE A 318 9.92 10.18 17.13
C ILE A 318 9.50 11.45 17.90
N GLU A 319 9.22 11.30 19.19
CA GLU A 319 8.74 12.37 20.05
C GLU A 319 9.78 13.48 20.25
N THR A 320 11.03 13.11 20.52
CA THR A 320 12.06 14.08 20.94
C THR A 320 12.87 14.67 19.79
N ARG A 321 12.86 14.03 18.61
CA ARG A 321 13.71 14.44 17.49
C ARG A 321 12.94 14.58 16.18
N VAL A 322 12.22 13.54 15.76
CA VAL A 322 11.51 13.55 14.46
C VAL A 322 10.45 14.63 14.43
N ALA A 323 9.54 14.67 15.42
CA ALA A 323 8.44 15.63 15.44
C ALA A 323 8.92 17.09 15.48
N PRO A 324 9.91 17.48 16.32
CA PRO A 324 10.52 18.80 16.25
C PRO A 324 11.14 19.11 14.87
N LEU A 325 11.89 18.18 14.30
CA LEU A 325 12.54 18.36 12.99
C LEU A 325 11.52 18.55 11.85
N MET A 326 10.40 17.83 11.90
CA MET A 326 9.30 17.96 10.94
C MET A 326 8.67 19.37 10.93
N THR A 327 8.88 20.20 11.94
CA THR A 327 8.36 21.59 11.92
C THR A 327 9.08 22.50 10.94
N THR A 328 10.37 22.22 10.66
CA THR A 328 11.23 23.03 9.79
C THR A 328 11.78 22.29 8.58
N ALA A 329 11.64 20.95 8.54
CA ALA A 329 12.10 20.10 7.45
C ALA A 329 11.58 20.55 6.08
N SER A 330 12.33 20.26 5.01
CA SER A 330 11.82 20.38 3.64
C SER A 330 10.58 19.49 3.45
N ARG A 331 9.81 19.70 2.39
CA ARG A 331 8.65 18.84 2.09
C ARG A 331 9.07 17.37 1.90
N GLU A 332 10.16 17.13 1.19
CA GLU A 332 10.70 15.77 0.97
C GLU A 332 11.14 15.09 2.28
N ASP A 333 11.90 15.81 3.11
CA ASP A 333 12.34 15.30 4.41
C ASP A 333 11.17 15.05 5.36
N PHE A 334 10.16 15.93 5.34
CA PHE A 334 8.95 15.79 6.13
C PHE A 334 8.24 14.48 5.82
N PHE A 335 8.01 14.18 4.55
CA PHE A 335 7.31 12.95 4.14
C PHE A 335 8.18 11.70 4.28
N THR A 336 9.50 11.82 4.14
CA THR A 336 10.44 10.74 4.47
C THR A 336 10.31 10.34 5.95
N LEU A 337 10.29 11.33 6.86
CA LEU A 337 10.11 11.11 8.29
C LEU A 337 8.71 10.60 8.62
N ALA A 338 7.66 11.20 8.04
CA ALA A 338 6.27 10.79 8.27
C ALA A 338 6.02 9.33 7.84
N TRP A 339 6.59 8.91 6.71
CA TRP A 339 6.51 7.52 6.25
C TRP A 339 7.23 6.57 7.20
N ALA A 340 8.42 6.93 7.68
CA ALA A 340 9.15 6.15 8.67
C ALA A 340 8.39 6.01 10.00
N VAL A 341 7.73 7.07 10.46
CA VAL A 341 6.85 7.06 11.63
C VAL A 341 5.66 6.12 11.42
N SER A 342 4.98 6.22 10.29
CA SER A 342 3.84 5.36 9.93
C SER A 342 4.24 3.87 9.91
N GLU A 343 5.36 3.53 9.27
CA GLU A 343 5.85 2.15 9.22
C GLU A 343 6.29 1.63 10.59
N ALA A 344 6.99 2.46 11.39
CA ALA A 344 7.47 2.07 12.71
C ALA A 344 6.32 1.68 13.64
N LEU A 345 5.22 2.45 13.60
CA LEU A 345 4.08 2.29 14.50
C LEU A 345 2.98 1.39 13.92
N GLN A 346 3.11 1.01 12.63
CA GLN A 346 2.17 0.18 11.87
C GLN A 346 0.73 0.60 12.12
N ASP A 347 0.41 1.87 11.83
CA ASP A 347 -0.97 2.30 11.81
C ASP A 347 -1.58 1.85 10.46
N PRO A 348 -2.36 0.74 10.44
CA PRO A 348 -2.80 0.15 9.18
C PRO A 348 -3.71 1.13 8.43
N LEU A 349 -3.50 1.26 7.13
CA LEU A 349 -4.26 2.19 6.29
C LEU A 349 -5.75 1.83 6.21
N ASP A 350 -6.09 0.55 6.32
CA ASP A 350 -7.45 0.02 6.13
C ASP A 350 -8.05 -0.55 7.43
N GLY A 351 -7.44 -0.25 8.59
CA GLY A 351 -7.88 -0.77 9.89
C GLY A 351 -7.63 -2.27 10.12
N GLU A 352 -7.11 -3.00 9.12
CA GLU A 352 -6.77 -4.41 9.27
C GLU A 352 -5.46 -4.61 10.05
N GLY A 353 -5.57 -5.24 11.22
CA GLY A 353 -4.44 -5.56 12.09
C GLY A 353 -4.38 -4.69 13.35
N ARG A 354 -3.67 -5.20 14.36
CA ARG A 354 -3.45 -4.46 15.61
C ARG A 354 -2.28 -3.49 15.41
N PRO A 355 -2.45 -2.18 15.60
CA PRO A 355 -1.35 -1.23 15.46
C PRO A 355 -0.24 -1.50 16.47
N ARG A 356 1.01 -1.47 16.01
CA ARG A 356 2.18 -1.83 16.85
C ARG A 356 2.34 -0.90 18.04
N TRP A 357 1.97 0.37 17.93
CA TRP A 357 2.02 1.33 19.04
C TRP A 357 1.20 0.90 20.27
N ARG A 358 0.23 -0.01 20.12
CA ARG A 358 -0.55 -0.58 21.23
C ARG A 358 0.20 -1.67 22.02
N ASP A 359 1.37 -2.10 21.56
CA ASP A 359 2.12 -3.20 22.18
C ASP A 359 3.08 -2.70 23.28
N ASP A 360 3.33 -1.40 23.36
CA ASP A 360 4.08 -0.75 24.45
C ASP A 360 3.22 0.30 25.17
N ALA A 361 3.07 0.16 26.48
CA ALA A 361 2.21 1.03 27.28
C ALA A 361 2.61 2.52 27.24
N TYR A 362 3.91 2.82 27.14
CA TYR A 362 4.41 4.20 27.03
C TYR A 362 3.95 4.83 25.70
N SER A 363 4.17 4.11 24.61
CA SER A 363 3.75 4.54 23.26
C SER A 363 2.23 4.67 23.18
N ALA A 364 1.47 3.69 23.68
CA ALA A 364 0.00 3.70 23.65
C ALA A 364 -0.63 4.90 24.35
N ALA A 365 -0.03 5.37 25.46
CA ALA A 365 -0.55 6.50 26.22
C ALA A 365 -0.32 7.87 25.55
N ARG A 366 0.63 7.96 24.61
CA ARG A 366 1.13 9.25 24.09
C ARG A 366 1.00 9.41 22.58
N TRP A 367 1.15 8.31 21.84
CA TRP A 367 1.18 8.32 20.37
C TRP A 367 -0.08 8.92 19.74
N PRO A 368 -1.32 8.57 20.13
CA PRO A 368 -2.52 9.12 19.48
C PRO A 368 -2.54 10.65 19.42
N ARG A 369 -2.14 11.32 20.52
CA ARG A 369 -2.06 12.79 20.58
C ARG A 369 -0.96 13.35 19.69
N LEU A 370 0.22 12.71 19.67
CA LEU A 370 1.30 13.12 18.79
C LEU A 370 0.93 12.94 17.31
N ALA A 371 0.25 11.85 16.96
CA ALA A 371 -0.26 11.60 15.61
C ALA A 371 -1.19 12.72 15.14
N LEU A 372 -2.13 13.17 15.99
CA LEU A 372 -3.00 14.31 15.70
C LEU A 372 -2.22 15.60 15.44
N GLU A 373 -1.20 15.89 16.27
CA GLU A 373 -0.38 17.08 16.08
C GLU A 373 0.48 17.01 14.80
N LEU A 374 1.00 15.83 14.44
CA LEU A 374 1.70 15.63 13.17
C LEU A 374 0.76 15.77 11.97
N THR A 375 -0.47 15.26 12.04
CA THR A 375 -1.47 15.44 10.97
C THR A 375 -1.83 16.91 10.80
N LYS A 376 -2.09 17.65 11.88
CA LYS A 376 -2.32 19.10 11.83
C LYS A 376 -1.11 19.86 11.26
N LEU A 377 0.10 19.45 11.63
CA LEU A 377 1.33 20.05 11.11
C LEU A 377 1.45 19.86 9.60
N SER A 378 1.19 18.65 9.10
CA SER A 378 1.17 18.34 7.66
C SER A 378 0.16 19.19 6.90
N GLN A 379 -1.08 19.25 7.39
CA GLN A 379 -2.14 20.09 6.81
C GLN A 379 -1.71 21.56 6.75
N ARG A 380 -1.19 22.12 7.86
CA ARG A 380 -0.77 23.53 7.90
C ARG A 380 0.39 23.86 6.97
N ARG A 381 1.38 22.97 6.84
CA ARG A 381 2.59 23.22 6.05
C ARG A 381 2.43 22.91 4.57
N PHE A 382 1.64 21.89 4.26
CA PHE A 382 1.64 21.24 2.95
C PHE A 382 0.25 20.97 2.39
N ASP A 383 -0.81 21.27 3.13
CA ASP A 383 -2.21 20.96 2.77
C ASP A 383 -2.44 19.46 2.52
N GLU A 384 -1.75 18.60 3.28
CA GLU A 384 -1.84 17.15 3.16
C GLU A 384 -2.14 16.46 4.48
N ASP A 385 -2.95 15.41 4.41
CA ASP A 385 -3.29 14.57 5.55
C ASP A 385 -2.30 13.41 5.72
N LEU A 386 -1.70 13.30 6.91
CA LEU A 386 -1.06 12.06 7.33
C LEU A 386 -2.11 11.01 7.68
N ARG A 387 -1.86 9.77 7.28
CA ARG A 387 -2.76 8.64 7.49
C ARG A 387 -2.37 7.88 8.76
N PHE A 388 -2.86 8.38 9.90
CA PHE A 388 -2.74 7.74 11.21
C PHE A 388 -4.12 7.34 11.76
N GLU A 389 -4.89 6.62 10.96
CA GLU A 389 -6.33 6.48 11.16
C GLU A 389 -6.70 5.81 12.49
N GLU A 390 -6.12 4.66 12.82
CA GLU A 390 -6.45 3.94 14.06
C GLU A 390 -5.96 4.69 15.30
N SER A 391 -4.87 5.45 15.16
CA SER A 391 -4.37 6.32 16.22
C SER A 391 -5.34 7.47 16.48
N LEU A 392 -5.79 8.15 15.44
CA LEU A 392 -6.74 9.25 15.54
C LEU A 392 -8.10 8.76 16.05
N LYS A 393 -8.60 7.62 15.57
CA LYS A 393 -9.86 7.00 16.06
C LYS A 393 -9.81 6.73 17.57
N SER A 394 -8.65 6.34 18.11
CA SER A 394 -8.51 6.10 19.55
C SER A 394 -8.64 7.35 20.42
N LEU A 395 -8.56 8.56 19.83
CA LEU A 395 -8.84 9.82 20.51
C LEU A 395 -10.32 10.22 20.45
N LEU A 396 -11.12 9.59 19.58
CA LEU A 396 -12.54 9.91 19.47
C LEU A 396 -13.27 9.54 20.76
N THR A 397 -14.18 10.42 21.15
CA THR A 397 -15.15 10.15 22.21
C THR A 397 -16.53 9.95 21.57
N GLY A 398 -17.52 9.52 22.35
CA GLY A 398 -18.92 9.49 21.89
C GLY A 398 -19.49 10.88 21.59
N ASP A 399 -18.82 11.95 22.02
CA ASP A 399 -19.16 13.33 21.68
C ASP A 399 -18.22 13.85 20.58
N TYR A 400 -18.67 13.77 19.33
CA TYR A 400 -17.95 14.26 18.16
C TYR A 400 -17.77 15.79 18.14
N ARG A 401 -18.45 16.53 19.02
CA ARG A 401 -18.29 17.99 19.15
C ARG A 401 -17.16 18.38 20.08
N ALA A 402 -16.70 17.46 20.94
CA ALA A 402 -15.65 17.73 21.91
C ALA A 402 -14.30 18.07 21.26
N ASP A 403 -14.02 17.52 20.06
CA ASP A 403 -12.87 17.89 19.24
C ASP A 403 -13.27 17.98 17.75
N PRO A 404 -13.78 19.14 17.31
CA PRO A 404 -14.23 19.32 15.92
C PRO A 404 -13.13 19.11 14.89
N ALA A 405 -11.87 19.41 15.24
CA ALA A 405 -10.74 19.26 14.33
C ALA A 405 -10.39 17.78 14.11
N LEU A 406 -10.38 16.97 15.17
CA LEU A 406 -10.22 15.53 15.08
C LEU A 406 -11.38 14.89 14.30
N THR A 407 -12.63 15.21 14.66
CA THR A 407 -13.83 14.71 13.97
C THR A 407 -13.79 15.06 12.48
N LEU A 408 -13.41 16.29 12.13
CA LEU A 408 -13.28 16.66 10.72
C LEU A 408 -12.16 15.90 10.03
N THR A 409 -11.03 15.64 10.69
CA THR A 409 -9.90 14.91 10.12
C THR A 409 -10.26 13.44 9.85
N LEU A 410 -11.12 12.85 10.67
CA LEU A 410 -11.57 11.45 10.56
C LEU A 410 -12.86 11.26 9.77
N SER A 411 -13.59 12.34 9.45
CA SER A 411 -14.76 12.22 8.58
C SER A 411 -14.37 11.54 7.26
N GLY A 412 -15.31 10.86 6.60
CA GLY A 412 -15.04 10.11 5.35
C GLY A 412 -14.16 8.86 5.49
N ARG A 413 -13.52 8.65 6.64
CA ARG A 413 -12.75 7.44 6.97
C ARG A 413 -13.45 6.58 8.02
N ASP A 414 -14.20 7.23 8.92
CA ASP A 414 -15.07 6.56 9.88
C ASP A 414 -16.55 6.78 9.55
N GLN A 415 -17.27 5.70 9.23
CA GLN A 415 -18.69 5.74 8.89
C GLN A 415 -19.54 6.28 10.05
N ALA A 416 -19.17 6.03 11.30
CA ALA A 416 -19.95 6.48 12.47
C ALA A 416 -19.99 8.02 12.58
N ILE A 417 -18.94 8.72 12.13
CA ILE A 417 -18.91 10.19 12.06
C ILE A 417 -19.91 10.69 11.01
N SER A 418 -19.95 10.03 9.85
CA SER A 418 -20.90 10.38 8.77
C SER A 418 -22.35 10.13 9.20
N ASP A 419 -22.61 8.99 9.83
CA ASP A 419 -23.93 8.63 10.35
C ASP A 419 -24.39 9.60 11.44
N TRP A 420 -23.49 9.99 12.34
CA TRP A 420 -23.76 11.00 13.35
C TRP A 420 -24.08 12.36 12.72
N ALA A 421 -23.29 12.80 11.74
CA ALA A 421 -23.55 14.06 11.05
C ALA A 421 -24.93 14.06 10.38
N ASP A 422 -25.32 12.96 9.74
CA ASP A 422 -26.64 12.82 9.11
C ASP A 422 -27.78 12.90 10.14
N GLN A 423 -27.61 12.24 11.29
CA GLN A 423 -28.57 12.32 12.40
C GLN A 423 -28.69 13.75 12.94
N GLU A 424 -27.57 14.44 13.15
CA GLU A 424 -27.56 15.82 13.64
C GLU A 424 -28.22 16.81 12.67
N LEU A 425 -28.03 16.61 11.36
CA LEU A 425 -28.65 17.41 10.29
C LEU A 425 -30.17 17.18 10.19
N ALA A 426 -30.65 15.99 10.59
CA ALA A 426 -32.07 15.65 10.59
C ALA A 426 -32.84 16.20 11.82
N LYS A 427 -32.15 16.57 12.91
CA LYS A 427 -32.78 17.06 14.15
C LYS A 427 -33.32 18.48 14.00
N ARG A 428 -34.63 18.65 14.20
CA ARG A 428 -35.31 19.96 14.14
C ARG A 428 -34.78 20.98 15.15
N GLU A 429 -34.43 20.53 16.36
CA GLU A 429 -33.86 21.41 17.40
C GLU A 429 -32.53 22.07 16.97
N ASN A 430 -31.64 21.32 16.30
CA ASN A 430 -30.37 21.83 15.80
C ASN A 430 -30.58 22.84 14.67
N LEU A 431 -31.58 22.60 13.81
CA LEU A 431 -31.98 23.48 12.71
C LEU A 431 -32.50 24.83 13.21
N ALA A 432 -33.27 24.84 14.29
CA ALA A 432 -33.75 26.06 14.93
C ALA A 432 -32.62 26.80 15.67
N ALA A 433 -31.77 26.08 16.41
CA ALA A 433 -30.70 26.67 17.22
C ALA A 433 -29.59 27.34 16.39
N SER A 434 -29.35 26.88 15.16
CA SER A 434 -28.27 27.38 14.31
C SER A 434 -28.56 28.74 13.64
N ALA A 435 -29.78 29.27 13.74
CA ALA A 435 -30.13 30.55 13.14
C ALA A 435 -29.42 31.71 13.86
N GLY A 436 -28.34 32.23 13.27
CA GLY A 436 -27.64 33.43 13.73
C GLY A 436 -26.48 33.23 14.72
N GLN A 437 -26.04 31.99 14.95
CA GLN A 437 -24.99 31.68 15.96
C GLN A 437 -23.54 31.71 15.43
N GLY A 438 -23.31 32.08 14.17
CA GLY A 438 -21.96 32.16 13.61
C GLY A 438 -21.22 30.81 13.60
N PRO A 439 -19.88 30.77 13.78
CA PRO A 439 -19.07 29.55 13.65
C PRO A 439 -19.33 28.48 14.73
N GLU A 440 -20.03 28.82 15.81
CA GLU A 440 -20.41 27.89 16.89
C GLU A 440 -21.79 27.24 16.68
N ALA A 441 -22.43 27.50 15.53
CA ALA A 441 -23.75 26.94 15.23
C ALA A 441 -23.73 25.39 15.31
N PRO A 442 -24.67 24.75 16.02
CA PRO A 442 -24.70 23.30 16.20
C PRO A 442 -24.64 22.51 14.88
N LEU A 443 -25.19 23.05 13.79
CA LEU A 443 -25.16 22.38 12.48
C LEU A 443 -23.87 22.53 11.70
N LEU A 444 -22.97 23.45 12.08
CA LEU A 444 -21.83 23.75 11.24
C LEU A 444 -20.86 22.57 11.13
N LEU A 445 -20.57 21.88 12.24
CA LEU A 445 -19.69 20.71 12.21
C LEU A 445 -20.30 19.54 11.38
N PRO A 446 -21.56 19.10 11.60
CA PRO A 446 -22.23 18.13 10.73
C PRO A 446 -22.25 18.52 9.24
N LEU A 447 -22.49 19.79 8.93
CA LEU A 447 -22.43 20.31 7.56
C LEU A 447 -21.03 20.17 6.97
N ARG A 448 -20.00 20.61 7.70
CA ARG A 448 -18.60 20.50 7.29
C ARG A 448 -18.21 19.05 6.99
N ILE A 449 -18.61 18.12 7.84
CA ILE A 449 -18.38 16.67 7.65
C ILE A 449 -18.97 16.19 6.32
N ARG A 450 -20.23 16.54 6.03
CA ARG A 450 -20.90 16.12 4.79
C ARG A 450 -20.40 16.83 3.54
N LEU A 451 -19.83 18.03 3.68
CA LEU A 451 -19.31 18.83 2.57
C LEU A 451 -17.85 18.51 2.22
N ARG A 452 -17.02 18.14 3.21
CA ARG A 452 -15.56 17.92 3.08
C ARG A 452 -15.20 16.72 2.20
N TRP A 453 -15.87 15.59 2.38
CA TRP A 453 -15.58 14.36 1.63
C TRP A 453 -16.34 14.31 0.33
N GLU A 454 -16.03 13.31 -0.50
CA GLU A 454 -16.69 12.96 -1.77
C GLU A 454 -18.15 13.41 -1.79
N GLY A 455 -18.39 14.66 -2.17
CA GLY A 455 -19.54 15.38 -1.66
C GLY A 455 -20.79 14.73 -2.18
N VAL A 456 -21.43 13.88 -1.39
CA VAL A 456 -22.54 13.10 -1.93
C VAL A 456 -22.12 12.46 -3.28
N GLY A 457 -21.03 11.69 -3.28
CA GLY A 457 -20.55 11.00 -4.49
C GLY A 457 -21.61 10.06 -5.08
N GLY A 458 -22.49 9.52 -4.22
CA GLY A 458 -23.76 8.91 -4.60
C GLY A 458 -24.88 9.95 -4.72
N ASP A 459 -26.02 9.62 -5.32
CA ASP A 459 -27.16 10.56 -5.41
C ASP A 459 -27.83 10.91 -4.05
N ASP A 460 -27.21 10.57 -2.91
CA ASP A 460 -27.78 10.74 -1.56
C ASP A 460 -27.54 12.14 -0.95
N ILE A 461 -28.30 13.11 -1.46
CA ILE A 461 -28.30 14.49 -0.94
C ILE A 461 -29.32 14.69 0.19
N ALA A 462 -29.94 13.63 0.71
CA ALA A 462 -31.07 13.75 1.63
C ALA A 462 -30.75 14.58 2.89
N PRO A 463 -29.59 14.40 3.57
CA PRO A 463 -29.22 15.20 4.73
C PRO A 463 -29.05 16.70 4.40
N LEU A 464 -28.44 17.02 3.26
CA LEU A 464 -28.26 18.41 2.82
C LEU A 464 -29.59 19.04 2.38
N ALA A 465 -30.46 18.26 1.74
CA ALA A 465 -31.80 18.69 1.35
C ALA A 465 -32.67 19.00 2.58
N ALA A 466 -32.54 18.23 3.67
CA ALA A 466 -33.25 18.49 4.92
C ALA A 466 -32.90 19.86 5.50
N VAL A 467 -31.61 20.24 5.48
CA VAL A 467 -31.14 21.58 5.90
C VAL A 467 -31.60 22.66 4.93
N PHE A 468 -31.41 22.44 3.63
CA PHE A 468 -31.80 23.38 2.57
C PHE A 468 -33.29 23.74 2.60
N CYS A 469 -34.15 22.78 2.93
CA CYS A 469 -35.59 22.97 2.95
C CYS A 469 -36.14 23.66 4.22
N GLN A 470 -35.29 24.01 5.20
CA GLN A 470 -35.76 24.73 6.40
C GLN A 470 -36.02 26.21 6.18
N GLY A 471 -35.41 26.82 5.16
CA GLY A 471 -35.61 28.23 4.86
C GLY A 471 -34.33 28.94 4.39
N PRO A 472 -34.45 30.25 4.07
CA PRO A 472 -33.36 31.02 3.48
C PRO A 472 -32.14 31.15 4.39
N VAL A 473 -32.31 31.16 5.71
CA VAL A 473 -31.19 31.22 6.67
C VAL A 473 -30.32 29.97 6.57
N GLN A 474 -30.93 28.78 6.57
CA GLN A 474 -30.21 27.51 6.47
C GLN A 474 -29.60 27.31 5.07
N ARG A 475 -30.24 27.79 4.01
CA ARG A 475 -29.66 27.78 2.65
C ARG A 475 -28.39 28.62 2.56
N ARG A 476 -28.40 29.84 3.11
CA ARG A 476 -27.20 30.69 3.17
C ARG A 476 -26.07 30.03 3.96
N MET A 477 -26.37 29.52 5.16
CA MET A 477 -25.39 28.77 5.97
C MET A 477 -24.79 27.57 5.20
N LEU A 478 -25.62 26.82 4.47
CA LEU A 478 -25.17 25.71 3.64
C LEU A 478 -24.23 26.18 2.52
N PHE A 479 -24.54 27.28 1.83
CA PHE A 479 -23.69 27.81 0.76
C PHE A 479 -22.39 28.40 1.27
N GLU A 480 -22.40 29.07 2.42
CA GLU A 480 -21.17 29.54 3.09
C GLU A 480 -20.28 28.37 3.50
N ALA A 481 -20.85 27.34 4.16
CA ALA A 481 -20.12 26.15 4.53
C ALA A 481 -19.60 25.39 3.28
N TRP A 482 -20.38 25.34 2.20
CA TRP A 482 -19.95 24.72 0.95
C TRP A 482 -18.83 25.52 0.27
N SER A 483 -18.89 26.85 0.34
CA SER A 483 -17.84 27.75 -0.16
C SER A 483 -16.50 27.43 0.47
N GLU A 484 -16.47 27.11 1.77
CA GLU A 484 -15.24 26.85 2.53
C GLU A 484 -14.81 25.37 2.49
N PHE A 485 -15.76 24.44 2.58
CA PHE A 485 -15.48 23.01 2.80
C PHE A 485 -15.92 22.08 1.67
N GLY A 486 -16.63 22.56 0.66
CA GLY A 486 -17.09 21.73 -0.45
C GLY A 486 -15.92 21.03 -1.16
N GLY A 487 -15.92 19.70 -1.16
CA GLY A 487 -14.97 18.88 -1.91
C GLY A 487 -15.19 18.95 -3.43
N TRP A 488 -14.25 18.42 -4.21
CA TRP A 488 -14.28 18.50 -5.68
C TRP A 488 -15.49 17.77 -6.32
N MET A 489 -16.06 16.76 -5.66
CA MET A 489 -17.27 16.05 -6.16
C MET A 489 -18.61 16.65 -5.73
N SER A 490 -18.60 17.71 -4.93
CA SER A 490 -19.83 18.29 -4.37
C SER A 490 -20.67 19.10 -5.37
N ASP A 491 -20.15 19.35 -6.59
CA ASP A 491 -20.82 20.11 -7.64
C ASP A 491 -22.16 19.48 -8.04
N LYS A 492 -22.25 18.15 -8.10
CA LYS A 492 -23.48 17.42 -8.41
C LYS A 492 -24.59 17.69 -7.39
N ALA A 493 -24.27 17.70 -6.09
CA ALA A 493 -25.22 18.01 -5.04
C ALA A 493 -25.67 19.47 -5.12
N LEU A 494 -24.71 20.37 -5.32
CA LEU A 494 -24.95 21.80 -5.48
C LEU A 494 -25.93 22.08 -6.63
N LEU A 495 -25.68 21.48 -7.80
CA LEU A 495 -26.53 21.64 -8.99
C LEU A 495 -27.98 21.22 -8.72
N ARG A 496 -28.21 20.15 -7.94
CA ARG A 496 -29.57 19.70 -7.58
C ARG A 496 -30.26 20.66 -6.60
N LEU A 497 -29.52 21.22 -5.64
CA LEU A 497 -30.01 22.24 -4.71
C LEU A 497 -30.34 23.54 -5.46
N ALA A 498 -29.43 23.99 -6.32
CA ALA A 498 -29.57 25.24 -7.06
C ALA A 498 -30.66 25.20 -8.15
N ALA A 499 -30.99 24.01 -8.66
CA ALA A 499 -32.14 23.80 -9.54
C ALA A 499 -33.49 23.65 -8.80
N SER A 500 -33.49 23.68 -7.46
CA SER A 500 -34.70 23.52 -6.66
C SER A 500 -35.68 24.67 -6.90
N PRO A 501 -37.00 24.38 -7.03
CA PRO A 501 -38.03 25.43 -7.06
C PRO A 501 -38.09 26.31 -5.81
N ALA A 502 -37.50 25.86 -4.69
CA ALA A 502 -37.42 26.61 -3.45
C ALA A 502 -36.28 27.65 -3.43
N MET A 503 -35.46 27.75 -4.48
CA MET A 503 -34.42 28.77 -4.60
C MET A 503 -35.01 30.14 -4.90
N GLU A 504 -34.76 31.09 -4.01
CA GLU A 504 -35.13 32.50 -4.19
C GLU A 504 -33.99 33.29 -4.84
N ALA A 505 -34.24 34.56 -5.16
CA ALA A 505 -33.23 35.42 -5.77
C ALA A 505 -32.04 35.66 -4.83
N GLU A 506 -32.30 35.87 -3.54
CA GLU A 506 -31.25 36.06 -2.53
C GLU A 506 -30.40 34.80 -2.36
N ASP A 507 -31.03 33.62 -2.35
CA ASP A 507 -30.33 32.33 -2.27
C ASP A 507 -29.35 32.15 -3.44
N ARG A 508 -29.79 32.52 -4.66
CA ARG A 508 -28.95 32.47 -5.86
C ARG A 508 -27.76 33.42 -5.78
N GLN A 509 -27.95 34.63 -5.23
CA GLN A 509 -26.86 35.58 -5.04
C GLN A 509 -25.86 35.10 -3.99
N ALA A 510 -26.35 34.53 -2.88
CA ALA A 510 -25.48 33.93 -1.87
C ALA A 510 -24.65 32.77 -2.44
N LEU A 511 -25.27 31.90 -3.25
CA LEU A 511 -24.56 30.83 -3.95
C LEU A 511 -23.53 31.36 -4.96
N ALA A 512 -23.89 32.37 -5.75
CA ALA A 512 -22.99 33.01 -6.71
C ALA A 512 -21.75 33.60 -6.01
N ALA A 513 -21.92 34.20 -4.83
CA ALA A 513 -20.82 34.71 -4.02
C ALA A 513 -19.92 33.61 -3.42
N ALA A 514 -20.50 32.44 -3.11
CA ALA A 514 -19.77 31.29 -2.57
C ALA A 514 -18.91 30.56 -3.61
N LEU A 515 -19.32 30.56 -4.89
CA LEU A 515 -18.74 29.78 -5.98
C LEU A 515 -17.24 30.05 -6.26
N PRO A 516 -16.75 31.31 -6.32
CA PRO A 516 -15.36 31.57 -6.66
C PRO A 516 -14.34 30.95 -5.69
N ALA A 517 -14.64 30.93 -4.38
CA ALA A 517 -13.75 30.34 -3.40
C ALA A 517 -13.66 28.82 -3.52
N TRP A 518 -14.80 28.16 -3.78
CA TRP A 518 -14.84 26.73 -4.05
C TRP A 518 -14.13 26.39 -5.38
N ASP A 519 -14.41 27.12 -6.46
CA ASP A 519 -13.83 26.85 -7.78
C ASP A 519 -12.31 27.06 -7.79
N LYS A 520 -11.80 28.03 -7.02
CA LYS A 520 -10.36 28.21 -6.82
C LYS A 520 -9.71 26.97 -6.20
N ARG A 521 -10.33 26.35 -5.19
CA ARG A 521 -9.82 25.10 -4.60
C ARG A 521 -9.96 23.93 -5.56
N TYR A 522 -11.09 23.83 -6.26
CA TYR A 522 -11.29 22.83 -7.30
C TYR A 522 -10.19 22.92 -8.36
N ALA A 523 -9.89 24.12 -8.87
CA ALA A 523 -8.85 24.33 -9.87
C ALA A 523 -7.44 24.03 -9.36
N ALA A 524 -7.14 24.36 -8.10
CA ALA A 524 -5.88 23.97 -7.48
C ALA A 524 -5.72 22.45 -7.41
N GLN A 525 -6.80 21.72 -7.16
CA GLN A 525 -6.79 20.25 -7.03
C GLN A 525 -6.82 19.53 -8.39
N MET A 526 -7.65 19.99 -9.33
CA MET A 526 -7.93 19.31 -10.59
C MET A 526 -7.15 19.87 -11.78
N GLY A 527 -6.44 20.99 -11.60
CA GLY A 527 -5.69 21.68 -12.66
C GLY A 527 -6.56 22.51 -13.61
N GLU A 528 -7.88 22.57 -13.41
CA GLU A 528 -8.82 23.31 -14.24
C GLU A 528 -10.00 23.87 -13.46
N SER A 529 -10.56 25.00 -13.92
CA SER A 529 -11.76 25.60 -13.32
C SER A 529 -13.02 24.84 -13.74
N ARG A 530 -13.81 24.40 -12.77
CA ARG A 530 -15.13 23.79 -13.03
C ARG A 530 -16.11 24.82 -13.57
N VAL A 531 -16.09 26.03 -13.02
CA VAL A 531 -16.96 27.14 -13.47
C VAL A 531 -16.67 27.49 -14.92
N THR A 532 -15.41 27.51 -15.34
CA THR A 532 -15.05 27.82 -16.74
C THR A 532 -15.44 26.67 -17.68
N GLY A 533 -15.26 25.42 -17.25
CA GLY A 533 -15.53 24.23 -18.06
C GLY A 533 -16.99 23.80 -18.19
N ASP A 534 -17.91 24.33 -17.37
CA ASP A 534 -19.32 23.89 -17.32
C ASP A 534 -20.30 25.07 -17.48
N PRO A 535 -21.08 25.15 -18.59
CA PRO A 535 -22.04 26.23 -18.82
C PRO A 535 -23.11 26.40 -17.73
N THR A 536 -23.49 25.30 -17.06
CA THR A 536 -24.45 25.37 -15.95
C THR A 536 -23.83 26.02 -14.73
N MET A 537 -22.55 25.74 -14.45
CA MET A 537 -21.80 26.40 -13.38
C MET A 537 -21.56 27.89 -13.69
N GLN A 538 -21.34 28.26 -14.96
CA GLN A 538 -21.25 29.68 -15.37
C GLN A 538 -22.54 30.45 -15.06
N LYS A 539 -23.71 29.86 -15.35
CA LYS A 539 -25.00 30.44 -14.99
C LYS A 539 -25.12 30.67 -13.49
N LEU A 540 -24.74 29.68 -12.69
CA LEU A 540 -24.77 29.81 -11.23
C LEU A 540 -23.84 30.90 -10.70
N ALA A 541 -22.64 31.01 -11.25
CA ALA A 541 -21.67 32.05 -10.88
C ALA A 541 -22.18 33.47 -11.18
N GLN A 542 -23.14 33.62 -12.11
CA GLN A 542 -23.81 34.88 -12.44
C GLN A 542 -25.09 35.13 -11.62
N GLY A 543 -25.44 34.23 -10.69
CA GLY A 543 -26.70 34.29 -9.93
C GLY A 543 -27.93 34.01 -10.78
N LEU A 544 -27.77 33.45 -11.98
CA LEU A 544 -28.88 33.12 -12.88
C LEU A 544 -29.56 31.82 -12.44
N PRO A 545 -30.88 31.68 -12.65
CA PRO A 545 -31.59 30.45 -12.34
C PRO A 545 -31.14 29.31 -13.25
N ILE A 546 -30.97 28.13 -12.67
CA ILE A 546 -30.85 26.85 -13.40
C ILE A 546 -32.07 25.99 -13.11
N THR A 547 -32.36 25.04 -13.99
CA THR A 547 -33.57 24.21 -13.95
C THR A 547 -33.25 22.73 -14.06
N ALA A 548 -34.28 21.88 -13.94
CA ALA A 548 -34.15 20.44 -14.19
C ALA A 548 -33.57 20.11 -15.58
N ARG A 549 -33.67 21.00 -16.57
CA ARG A 549 -33.10 20.78 -17.91
C ARG A 549 -31.58 20.92 -17.91
N ASP A 550 -31.04 21.84 -17.11
CA ASP A 550 -29.61 22.15 -17.05
C ASP A 550 -28.79 21.07 -16.34
N ILE A 551 -29.44 20.18 -15.57
CA ILE A 551 -28.78 19.18 -14.72
C ILE A 551 -29.11 17.73 -15.10
N LYS A 552 -29.70 17.48 -16.28
CA LYS A 552 -30.08 16.12 -16.69
C LYS A 552 -28.86 15.18 -16.72
N PRO A 553 -28.99 13.92 -16.25
CA PRO A 553 -30.23 13.23 -15.85
C PRO A 553 -30.68 13.43 -14.39
N ARG A 554 -30.06 14.34 -13.64
CA ARG A 554 -30.33 14.54 -12.21
C ARG A 554 -31.66 15.24 -11.97
N LYS A 555 -32.21 15.04 -10.77
CA LYS A 555 -33.47 15.66 -10.33
C LYS A 555 -33.20 16.79 -9.33
N PRO A 556 -33.84 17.96 -9.48
CA PRO A 556 -33.79 19.01 -8.46
C PRO A 556 -34.28 18.53 -7.09
N VAL A 557 -33.84 19.21 -6.04
CA VAL A 557 -34.41 19.03 -4.69
C VAL A 557 -35.83 19.58 -4.65
N SER A 558 -36.75 18.81 -4.08
CA SER A 558 -38.13 19.24 -3.78
C SER A 558 -38.31 19.39 -2.28
N CYS A 559 -38.68 20.58 -1.84
CA CYS A 559 -38.99 20.83 -0.43
C CYS A 559 -40.48 20.55 -0.15
N PRO A 560 -40.82 19.97 1.02
CA PRO A 560 -42.20 19.89 1.47
C PRO A 560 -42.83 21.29 1.49
N ARG A 561 -44.10 21.40 1.13
CA ARG A 561 -44.83 22.65 1.36
C ARG A 561 -44.97 22.85 2.87
N PRO A 562 -44.73 24.07 3.38
CA PRO A 562 -44.81 24.38 4.81
C PRO A 562 -46.20 24.11 5.38
#